data_AF-A0A0M8YIH5-F1
#
_entry.id   AF-A0A0M8YIH5-F1
#
_cell.length_a   1.000
_cell.length_b   1.000
_cell.length_c   1.000
_cell.angle_alpha   90.00
_cell.angle_beta   90.00
_cell.angle_gamma   90.00
#
_symmetry.space_group_name_H-M   'P 1'
#
loop_
_entity.id
_entity.type
_entity.pdbx_description
1 polymer ?
#
loop_
_entity_poly.entity_id
_entity_poly.type
_entity_poly.pdbx_seq_one_letter_code
_entity_poly.pdbx_strand_id
1 'polypeptide(L)'
;MTIAIPGFGELTQVDHTPEGVACWNTSAAGTSVSVLVEEPATTADLDLPFIGSVLRDRERLLAAAHEAVADHLRDHPGYAPDAVADPEFTFHPGRDWLVRFAECRVPGFTELGLVVVFNGADVVGVDDLADVDLADETGETNR
;
A
#
# COMPACT_ATOMS: atom_id res chain seq x y z
N MET A 1 -15.81 14.32 1.80
CA MET A 1 -14.81 15.20 2.46
C MET A 1 -13.51 15.17 1.65
N THR A 2 -12.60 16.12 1.82
CA THR A 2 -11.26 16.08 1.18
C THR A 2 -10.15 16.23 2.22
N ILE A 3 -8.97 15.70 1.90
CA ILE A 3 -7.73 15.96 2.64
C ILE A 3 -6.66 16.50 1.68
N ALA A 4 -5.82 17.41 2.15
CA ALA A 4 -4.75 17.99 1.35
C ALA A 4 -3.39 17.43 1.78
N ILE A 5 -2.68 16.79 0.85
CA ILE A 5 -1.30 16.33 1.07
C ILE A 5 -0.33 17.44 0.62
N PRO A 6 0.51 17.97 1.52
CA PRO A 6 1.47 19.01 1.20
C PRO A 6 2.38 18.64 0.03
N GLY A 7 2.40 19.48 -1.01
CA GLY A 7 3.26 19.30 -2.18
C GLY A 7 2.81 18.22 -3.17
N PHE A 8 1.63 17.61 -2.96
CA PHE A 8 1.08 16.61 -3.88
C PHE A 8 -0.30 17.02 -4.42
N GLY A 9 -1.27 17.29 -3.56
CA GLY A 9 -2.62 17.66 -3.98
C GLY A 9 -3.72 17.23 -3.01
N GLU A 10 -4.96 17.33 -3.45
CA GLU A 10 -6.14 16.93 -2.67
C GLU A 10 -6.54 15.49 -2.99
N LEU A 11 -6.94 14.75 -1.94
CA LEU A 11 -7.55 13.44 -2.04
C LEU A 11 -9.03 13.55 -1.68
N THR A 12 -9.84 12.80 -2.40
CA THR A 12 -11.29 12.76 -2.21
C THR A 12 -11.68 11.53 -1.41
N GLN A 13 -12.59 11.71 -0.45
CA GLN A 13 -13.11 10.59 0.32
C GLN A 13 -13.87 9.62 -0.58
N VAL A 14 -13.68 8.33 -0.34
CA VAL A 14 -14.37 7.25 -1.03
C VAL A 14 -15.68 6.94 -0.30
N ASP A 15 -16.81 7.05 -1.02
CA ASP A 15 -18.15 6.90 -0.43
C ASP A 15 -18.52 5.44 -0.07
N HIS A 16 -17.88 4.47 -0.70
CA HIS A 16 -18.14 3.04 -0.53
C HIS A 16 -16.97 2.34 0.15
N THR A 17 -16.85 2.56 1.45
CA THR A 17 -15.85 1.91 2.32
C THR A 17 -16.53 1.00 3.34
N PRO A 18 -15.83 -0.04 3.86
CA PRO A 18 -16.32 -0.83 4.98
C PRO A 18 -16.63 0.04 6.21
N GLU A 19 -17.51 -0.45 7.08
CA GLU A 19 -17.77 0.20 8.36
C GLU A 19 -16.47 0.31 9.18
N GLY A 20 -16.28 1.45 9.85
CA GLY A 20 -15.08 1.72 10.65
C GLY A 20 -13.84 2.15 9.84
N VAL A 21 -13.92 2.19 8.51
CA VAL A 21 -12.81 2.61 7.64
C VAL A 21 -13.15 3.92 6.93
N ALA A 22 -12.24 4.89 7.01
CA ALA A 22 -12.26 6.04 6.12
C ALA A 22 -11.13 5.91 5.10
N CYS A 23 -11.47 6.09 3.82
CA CYS A 23 -10.50 6.08 2.73
C CYS A 23 -10.59 7.38 1.94
N TRP A 24 -9.43 7.91 1.56
CA TRP A 24 -9.30 8.99 0.59
C TRP A 24 -8.35 8.56 -0.50
N ASN A 25 -8.67 8.86 -1.76
CA ASN A 25 -7.79 8.55 -2.87
C ASN A 25 -7.68 9.69 -3.89
N THR A 26 -6.65 9.60 -4.71
CA THR A 26 -6.46 10.41 -5.90
C THR A 26 -5.47 9.72 -6.83
N SER A 27 -5.46 10.14 -8.10
CA SER A 27 -4.41 9.78 -9.04
C SER A 27 -3.86 11.05 -9.66
N ALA A 28 -2.56 11.31 -9.48
CA ALA A 28 -1.89 12.50 -9.98
C ALA A 28 -0.51 12.14 -10.55
N ALA A 29 -0.18 12.72 -11.71
CA ALA A 29 1.10 12.48 -12.40
C ALA A 29 1.44 10.99 -12.59
N GLY A 30 0.43 10.15 -12.86
CA GLY A 30 0.61 8.70 -13.04
C GLY A 30 0.82 7.91 -11.74
N THR A 31 0.64 8.54 -10.57
CA THR A 31 0.72 7.88 -9.26
C THR A 31 -0.65 7.82 -8.63
N SER A 32 -1.12 6.61 -8.34
CA SER A 32 -2.31 6.38 -7.52
C SER A 32 -1.93 6.36 -6.05
N VAL A 33 -2.70 7.09 -5.24
CA VAL A 33 -2.47 7.23 -3.80
C VAL A 33 -3.79 7.01 -3.07
N SER A 34 -3.74 6.16 -2.06
CA SER A 34 -4.80 5.95 -1.09
C SER A 34 -4.30 6.24 0.33
N VAL A 35 -5.17 6.81 1.15
CA VAL A 35 -4.95 6.99 2.59
C VAL A 35 -6.10 6.30 3.30
N LEU A 36 -5.81 5.33 4.14
CA LEU A 36 -6.79 4.58 4.92
C LEU A 36 -6.60 4.90 6.39
N VAL A 37 -7.70 5.09 7.10
CA VAL A 37 -7.73 5.21 8.56
C VAL A 37 -8.81 4.31 9.11
N GLU A 38 -8.47 3.55 10.14
CA GLU A 38 -9.37 2.66 10.87
C GLU A 38 -9.80 3.28 12.20
N GLU A 39 -10.78 2.70 12.88
CA GLU A 39 -11.46 3.31 14.03
C GLU A 39 -10.53 3.85 15.14
N PRO A 40 -10.70 5.11 15.60
CA PRO A 40 -11.65 6.09 15.08
C PRO A 40 -11.22 6.60 13.70
N ALA A 41 -12.12 6.52 12.70
CA ALA A 41 -11.85 6.86 11.30
C ALA A 41 -11.75 8.39 11.09
N THR A 42 -10.72 9.01 11.68
CA THR A 42 -10.47 10.45 11.71
C THR A 42 -9.14 10.79 11.05
N THR A 43 -9.04 11.99 10.48
CA THR A 43 -7.79 12.47 9.87
C THR A 43 -6.79 13.00 10.90
N ALA A 44 -7.14 13.00 12.19
CA ALA A 44 -6.33 13.60 13.26
C ALA A 44 -4.97 12.90 13.46
N ASP A 45 -4.91 11.59 13.22
CA ASP A 45 -3.71 10.77 13.41
C ASP A 45 -2.85 10.66 12.14
N LEU A 46 -3.26 11.33 11.05
CA LEU A 46 -2.52 11.34 9.80
C LEU A 46 -1.36 12.34 9.85
N ASP A 47 -0.14 11.85 9.65
CA ASP A 47 1.05 12.68 9.42
C ASP A 47 1.09 13.13 7.95
N LEU A 48 0.22 14.06 7.57
CA LEU A 48 0.16 14.61 6.21
C LEU A 48 1.52 15.19 5.74
N PRO A 49 2.32 15.88 6.58
CA PRO A 49 3.67 16.30 6.19
C PRO A 49 4.60 15.14 5.83
N PHE A 50 4.55 14.04 6.58
CA PHE A 50 5.30 12.83 6.24
C PHE A 50 4.85 12.25 4.91
N ILE A 51 3.54 12.05 4.71
CA ILE A 51 2.99 11.53 3.45
C ILE A 51 3.45 12.42 2.27
N GLY A 52 3.38 13.74 2.42
CA GLY A 52 3.86 14.68 1.42
C GLY A 52 5.38 14.59 1.16
N SER A 53 6.19 14.26 2.17
CA SER A 53 7.62 13.99 1.99
C SER A 53 7.88 12.72 1.19
N VAL A 54 7.14 11.64 1.47
CA VAL A 54 7.22 10.37 0.73
C VAL A 54 6.85 10.59 -0.74
N LEU A 55 5.74 11.28 -1.01
CA LEU A 55 5.25 11.50 -2.38
C LEU A 55 6.14 12.44 -3.22
N ARG A 56 6.91 13.32 -2.57
CA ARG A 56 7.95 14.11 -3.27
C ARG A 56 9.12 13.24 -3.74
N ASP A 57 9.44 12.20 -2.98
CA ASP A 57 10.51 11.24 -3.26
C ASP A 57 10.03 9.98 -4.01
N ARG A 58 8.77 9.98 -4.47
CA ARG A 58 8.08 8.79 -5.01
C ARG A 58 8.85 8.05 -6.09
N GLU A 59 9.53 8.73 -7.02
CA GLU A 59 10.26 8.06 -8.11
C GLU A 59 11.38 7.16 -7.58
N ARG A 60 12.14 7.65 -6.58
CA ARG A 60 13.19 6.87 -5.92
C ARG A 60 12.59 5.68 -5.17
N LEU A 61 11.51 5.91 -4.45
CA LEU A 61 10.86 4.89 -3.62
C LEU A 61 10.16 3.82 -4.47
N LEU A 62 9.58 4.18 -5.61
CA LEU A 62 9.05 3.23 -6.59
C LEU A 62 10.17 2.39 -7.20
N ALA A 63 11.32 2.97 -7.51
CA ALA A 63 12.47 2.20 -7.97
C ALA A 63 12.91 1.17 -6.92
N ALA A 64 12.97 1.55 -5.65
CA ALA A 64 13.26 0.64 -4.54
C ALA A 64 12.19 -0.46 -4.38
N ALA A 65 10.91 -0.11 -4.53
CA ALA A 65 9.82 -1.09 -4.49
C ALA A 65 9.92 -2.12 -5.63
N HIS A 66 10.19 -1.67 -6.85
CA HIS A 66 10.41 -2.55 -7.99
C HIS A 66 11.63 -3.44 -7.81
N GLU A 67 12.73 -2.91 -7.25
CA GLU A 67 13.93 -3.70 -6.95
C GLU A 67 13.63 -4.78 -5.91
N ALA A 68 12.91 -4.44 -4.84
CA ALA A 68 12.52 -5.40 -3.81
C ALA A 68 11.63 -6.52 -4.36
N VAL A 69 10.64 -6.18 -5.21
CA VAL A 69 9.80 -7.18 -5.89
C VAL A 69 10.63 -8.03 -6.85
N ALA A 70 11.53 -7.41 -7.62
CA ALA A 70 12.39 -8.13 -8.55
C ALA A 70 13.30 -9.12 -7.83
N ASP A 71 13.85 -8.74 -6.67
CA ASP A 71 14.64 -9.62 -5.82
C ASP A 71 13.79 -10.77 -5.27
N HIS A 72 12.57 -10.48 -4.79
CA HIS A 72 11.64 -11.48 -4.26
C HIS A 72 11.22 -12.52 -5.33
N LEU A 73 10.98 -12.07 -6.56
CA LEU A 73 10.51 -12.93 -7.65
C LEU A 73 11.62 -13.56 -8.49
N ARG A 74 12.89 -13.18 -8.29
CA ARG A 74 14.00 -13.53 -9.20
C ARG A 74 14.12 -15.02 -9.50
N ASP A 75 13.91 -15.85 -8.48
CA ASP A 75 14.08 -17.29 -8.57
C ASP A 75 12.79 -18.02 -8.99
N HIS A 76 11.69 -17.29 -9.20
CA HIS A 76 10.42 -17.87 -9.60
C HIS A 76 10.35 -18.10 -11.12
N PRO A 77 9.92 -19.30 -11.55
CA PRO A 77 9.77 -19.60 -12.97
C PRO A 77 8.68 -18.73 -13.59
N GLY A 78 9.02 -18.03 -14.68
CA GLY A 78 8.09 -17.14 -15.38
C GLY A 78 8.19 -15.67 -14.94
N TYR A 79 9.11 -15.32 -14.05
CA TYR A 79 9.42 -13.93 -13.76
C TYR A 79 9.93 -13.18 -15.00
N ALA A 80 9.39 -11.98 -15.21
CA ALA A 80 9.81 -11.00 -16.20
C ALA A 80 9.72 -9.59 -15.57
N PRO A 81 10.49 -8.60 -16.06
CA PRO A 81 10.48 -7.24 -15.48
C PRO A 81 9.11 -6.54 -15.49
N ASP A 82 8.20 -6.95 -16.36
CA ASP A 82 6.83 -6.45 -16.51
C ASP A 82 5.78 -7.41 -15.91
N ALA A 83 6.20 -8.29 -15.01
CA ALA A 83 5.31 -9.28 -14.40
C ALA A 83 4.32 -8.68 -13.40
N VAL A 84 4.57 -7.47 -12.88
CA VAL A 84 3.69 -6.79 -11.93
C VAL A 84 2.96 -5.61 -12.57
N ALA A 85 1.75 -5.34 -12.10
CA ALA A 85 0.93 -4.20 -12.52
C ALA A 85 1.53 -2.84 -12.11
N ASP A 86 0.83 -1.75 -12.45
CA ASP A 86 1.23 -0.41 -11.99
C ASP A 86 1.12 -0.29 -10.45
N PRO A 87 2.07 0.42 -9.80
CA PRO A 87 2.11 0.56 -8.35
C PRO A 87 1.11 1.58 -7.80
N GLU A 88 0.59 1.29 -6.62
CA GLU A 88 -0.30 2.17 -5.86
C GLU A 88 0.25 2.41 -4.44
N PHE A 89 0.36 3.68 -4.03
CA PHE A 89 0.76 4.03 -2.67
C PHE A 89 -0.43 3.92 -1.73
N THR A 90 -0.21 3.34 -0.56
CA THR A 90 -1.19 3.28 0.51
C THR A 90 -0.57 3.71 1.83
N PHE A 91 -1.18 4.71 2.46
CA PHE A 91 -0.78 5.23 3.76
C PHE A 91 -1.84 4.92 4.81
N HIS A 92 -1.37 4.74 6.04
CA HIS A 92 -2.17 4.57 7.25
C HIS A 92 -1.57 5.45 8.35
N PRO A 93 -2.27 5.66 9.49
CA PRO A 93 -1.68 6.39 10.61
C PRO A 93 -0.34 5.78 11.04
N GLY A 94 0.64 6.65 11.30
CA GLY A 94 2.00 6.24 11.68
C GLY A 94 3.05 6.46 10.57
N ARG A 95 4.08 5.62 10.58
CA ARG A 95 5.25 5.71 9.69
C ARG A 95 5.43 4.50 8.78
N ASP A 96 4.62 3.48 8.99
CA ASP A 96 4.50 2.37 8.08
C ASP A 96 3.59 2.78 6.93
N TRP A 97 3.91 2.32 5.72
CA TRP A 97 3.12 2.54 4.52
C TRP A 97 3.54 1.50 3.49
N LEU A 98 2.79 1.39 2.39
CA LEU A 98 3.01 0.32 1.44
C LEU A 98 2.86 0.78 0.00
N VAL A 99 3.54 0.05 -0.90
CA VAL A 99 3.33 0.10 -2.34
C VAL A 99 2.73 -1.23 -2.76
N ARG A 100 1.51 -1.19 -3.28
CA ARG A 100 0.82 -2.37 -3.80
C ARG A 100 0.98 -2.45 -5.31
N PHE A 101 1.30 -3.64 -5.80
CA PHE A 101 1.26 -4.03 -7.20
C PHE A 101 0.04 -4.94 -7.38
N ALA A 102 -1.07 -4.41 -7.90
CA ALA A 102 -2.39 -5.04 -7.78
C ALA A 102 -2.52 -6.41 -8.44
N GLU A 103 -1.71 -6.73 -9.44
CA GLU A 103 -1.68 -8.03 -10.11
C GLU A 103 -0.23 -8.50 -10.30
N CYS A 104 -0.02 -9.81 -10.26
CA CYS A 104 1.25 -10.46 -10.59
C CYS A 104 1.01 -11.59 -11.59
N ARG A 105 1.80 -11.62 -12.68
CA ARG A 105 1.73 -12.65 -13.72
C ARG A 105 2.65 -13.85 -13.47
N VAL A 106 3.44 -13.81 -12.40
CA VAL A 106 4.32 -14.93 -12.04
C VAL A 106 3.44 -16.09 -11.53
N PRO A 107 3.55 -17.30 -12.12
CA PRO A 107 2.79 -18.45 -11.66
C PRO A 107 2.99 -18.73 -10.16
N GLY A 108 1.89 -18.90 -9.44
CA GLY A 108 1.88 -19.15 -7.99
C GLY A 108 1.57 -17.93 -7.14
N PHE A 109 1.67 -16.71 -7.70
CA PHE A 109 1.19 -15.48 -7.08
C PHE A 109 -0.23 -15.17 -7.59
N THR A 110 -1.12 -14.68 -6.72
CA THR A 110 -2.55 -14.52 -7.06
C THR A 110 -2.89 -13.18 -7.71
N GLU A 111 -4.14 -13.05 -8.17
CA GLU A 111 -4.75 -11.81 -8.68
C GLU A 111 -4.80 -10.68 -7.64
N LEU A 112 -4.50 -10.95 -6.37
CA LEU A 112 -4.46 -9.92 -5.32
C LEU A 112 -3.16 -9.12 -5.34
N GLY A 113 -2.12 -9.67 -5.97
CA GLY A 113 -0.86 -8.99 -6.23
C GLY A 113 0.13 -9.04 -5.07
N LEU A 114 1.13 -8.16 -5.14
CA LEU A 114 2.23 -8.07 -4.17
C LEU A 114 2.20 -6.75 -3.45
N VAL A 115 2.67 -6.74 -2.20
CA VAL A 115 2.85 -5.51 -1.43
C VAL A 115 4.29 -5.39 -0.97
N VAL A 116 4.86 -4.20 -1.15
CA VAL A 116 6.13 -3.81 -0.54
C VAL A 116 5.82 -2.92 0.64
N VAL A 117 6.29 -3.34 1.83
CA VAL A 117 6.09 -2.62 3.08
C VAL A 117 7.30 -1.72 3.34
N PHE A 118 7.02 -0.49 3.73
CA PHE A 118 8.02 0.50 4.10
C PHE A 118 7.82 0.95 5.56
N ASN A 119 8.92 1.19 6.27
CA ASN A 119 8.94 2.00 7.49
C ASN A 119 9.77 3.26 7.22
N GLY A 120 9.13 4.43 7.25
CA GLY A 120 9.80 5.67 6.87
C GLY A 120 10.17 5.68 5.38
N ALA A 121 11.45 5.49 5.05
CA ALA A 121 11.93 5.41 3.66
C ALA A 121 12.60 4.06 3.34
N ASP A 122 12.63 3.14 4.31
CA ASP A 122 13.31 1.86 4.21
C ASP A 122 12.31 0.75 3.87
N VAL A 123 12.65 -0.12 2.92
CA VAL A 123 11.88 -1.33 2.64
C VAL A 123 12.08 -2.31 3.79
N VAL A 124 10.99 -2.78 4.37
CA VAL A 124 11.03 -3.75 5.49
C VAL A 124 10.55 -5.14 5.08
N GLY A 125 9.80 -5.27 3.99
CA GLY A 125 9.31 -6.56 3.51
C GLY A 125 8.61 -6.51 2.17
N VAL A 126 8.43 -7.70 1.59
CA VAL A 126 7.56 -7.95 0.42
C VAL A 126 6.64 -9.10 0.78
N ASP A 127 5.34 -8.87 0.69
CA ASP A 127 4.29 -9.83 1.03
C ASP A 127 3.43 -10.17 -0.20
N ASP A 128 3.06 -11.45 -0.32
CA ASP A 128 2.03 -11.91 -1.26
C ASP A 128 0.66 -11.80 -0.59
N LEU A 129 -0.24 -11.02 -1.21
CA LEU A 129 -1.59 -10.85 -0.70
C LEU A 129 -2.47 -12.10 -0.86
N ALA A 130 -1.98 -13.14 -1.54
CA ALA A 130 -2.58 -14.47 -1.54
C ALA A 130 -2.48 -15.19 -0.19
N ASP A 131 -1.40 -14.93 0.55
CA ASP A 131 -0.97 -15.72 1.70
C ASP A 131 -1.27 -15.03 3.04
N VAL A 132 -2.09 -13.96 3.00
CA VAL A 132 -2.83 -13.55 4.19
C VAL A 132 -3.85 -14.64 4.50
N ASP A 133 -3.36 -15.69 5.17
CA ASP A 133 -4.16 -16.49 6.07
C ASP A 133 -4.89 -15.46 6.93
N LEU A 134 -6.20 -15.31 6.70
CA LEU A 134 -7.09 -14.65 7.64
C LEU A 134 -6.91 -15.47 8.90
N ALA A 135 -6.03 -14.99 9.79
CA ALA A 135 -5.90 -15.55 11.11
C ALA A 135 -7.27 -15.36 11.73
N ASP A 136 -8.09 -16.41 11.62
CA ASP A 136 -9.30 -16.59 12.38
C ASP A 136 -8.87 -16.34 13.82
N GLU A 137 -9.21 -15.16 14.33
CA GLU A 137 -9.32 -14.90 15.75
C GLU A 137 -10.44 -15.81 16.27
N THR A 138 -10.21 -17.12 16.27
CA THR A 138 -10.90 -18.05 17.15
C THR A 138 -10.30 -17.84 18.53
N GLY A 139 -10.65 -16.69 19.09
CA GLY A 139 -10.67 -16.48 20.53
C GLY A 139 -11.69 -17.45 21.13
N GLU A 140 -11.37 -18.74 21.21
CA GLU A 140 -12.03 -19.64 22.15
C GLU A 140 -11.41 -19.43 23.54
N THR A 141 -11.85 -18.34 24.16
CA THR A 141 -11.81 -18.19 25.60
C THR A 141 -12.93 -19.03 26.22
N ASN A 142 -12.53 -20.12 26.87
CA ASN A 142 -13.06 -20.64 28.13
C ASN A 142 -14.29 -21.58 28.11
N ARG A 143 -14.04 -22.89 28.27
CA ARG A 143 -14.54 -23.65 29.44
C ARG A 143 -13.81 -24.97 29.67
#